data_AF-A0A532UXL3-F1
#
_entry.id   AF-A0A532UXL3-F1
#
_cell.length_a   1.000
_cell.length_b   1.000
_cell.length_c   1.000
_cell.angle_alpha   90.00
_cell.angle_beta   90.00
_cell.angle_gamma   90.00
#
_symmetry.space_group_name_H-M   'P 1'
#
loop_
_entity.id
_entity.type
_entity.pdbx_description
1 polymer ?
#
loop_
_entity_poly.entity_id
_entity_poly.type
_entity_poly.pdbx_seq_one_letter_code
_entity_poly.pdbx_strand_id
1 'polypeptide(L)'
;MKKEKVCNLCGRTLPVRNFYTQKTATGSMVYRSRCKECYRAVTRDYYWDNREELLKKQRRQYKKRRPYLKNYYQTHREARLKYQREWYRKRRVAKAKAARAAKKS
;
A
#
# COMPACT_ATOMS: atom_id res chain seq x y z
N MET A 1 11.09 0.07 29.22
CA MET A 1 11.36 -0.05 27.76
C MET A 1 12.28 1.10 27.32
N LYS A 2 13.28 0.85 26.47
CA LYS A 2 14.15 1.92 25.93
C LYS A 2 13.29 2.91 25.11
N LYS A 3 13.38 4.20 25.44
CA LYS A 3 12.65 5.27 24.74
C LYS A 3 13.35 5.70 23.45
N GLU A 4 14.66 5.47 23.38
CA GLU A 4 15.52 5.89 22.28
C GLU A 4 16.46 4.76 21.83
N LYS A 5 16.94 4.87 20.59
CA LYS A 5 17.81 3.91 19.94
C LYS A 5 18.72 4.63 18.95
N VAL A 6 19.97 4.15 18.83
CA VAL A 6 20.94 4.63 17.84
C VAL A 6 20.68 3.95 16.49
N CYS A 7 20.61 4.76 15.43
CA CYS A 7 20.57 4.26 14.06
C CYS A 7 21.96 3.79 13.63
N ASN A 8 22.08 2.54 13.17
CA ASN A 8 23.37 2.00 12.72
C ASN A 8 23.84 2.53 11.35
N LEU A 9 23.03 3.31 10.63
CA LEU A 9 23.41 3.92 9.36
C LEU A 9 23.84 5.38 9.52
N CYS A 10 23.02 6.22 10.15
CA CYS A 10 23.34 7.65 10.32
C CYS A 10 23.93 8.00 11.70
N GLY A 11 24.09 7.04 12.61
CA GLY A 11 24.67 7.24 13.94
C GLY A 11 23.81 8.04 14.93
N ARG A 12 22.68 8.63 14.51
CA ARG A 12 21.84 9.47 15.38
C ARG A 12 21.10 8.65 16.43
N THR A 13 21.07 9.15 17.67
CA THR A 13 20.16 8.70 18.72
C THR A 13 18.78 9.30 18.47
N LEU A 14 17.78 8.44 18.29
CA LEU A 14 16.42 8.86 17.97
C LEU A 14 15.39 8.10 18.83
N PRO A 15 14.20 8.67 19.05
CA PRO A 15 13.09 7.96 19.68
C PRO A 15 12.76 6.64 18.97
N VAL A 16 12.41 5.58 19.70
CA VAL A 16 12.11 4.26 19.12
C VAL A 16 10.97 4.29 18.08
N ARG A 17 10.04 5.25 18.18
CA ARG A 17 8.99 5.49 17.17
C ARG A 17 9.53 5.83 15.77
N ASN A 18 10.78 6.30 15.69
CA ASN A 18 11.47 6.60 14.43
C ASN A 18 12.10 5.36 13.80
N PHE A 19 11.84 4.16 14.33
CA PHE A 19 12.28 2.88 13.78
C PHE A 19 11.05 2.05 13.41
N TYR A 20 11.17 1.24 12.36
CA TYR A 20 10.15 0.23 12.04
C TYR A 20 10.29 -0.97 13.00
N THR A 21 9.21 -1.69 13.24
CA THR A 21 9.24 -2.97 13.95
C THR A 21 9.37 -4.13 12.97
N GLN A 22 9.90 -5.25 13.44
CA GLN A 22 9.94 -6.51 12.73
C GLN A 22 9.73 -7.67 13.69
N LYS A 23 9.11 -8.74 13.19
CA LYS A 23 8.93 -9.99 13.94
C LYS A 23 10.20 -10.82 13.79
N THR A 24 10.75 -11.32 14.90
CA THR A 24 11.89 -12.24 14.91
C THR A 24 11.43 -13.67 14.58
N ALA A 25 12.38 -14.57 14.31
CA ALA A 25 12.08 -15.99 14.12
C ALA A 25 11.37 -16.62 15.33
N THR A 26 11.71 -16.16 16.54
CA THR A 26 11.06 -16.53 17.80
C THR A 26 9.69 -15.88 18.03
N GLY A 27 9.23 -15.05 17.10
CA GLY A 27 7.92 -14.40 17.15
C GLY A 27 7.87 -13.07 17.91
N SER A 28 8.95 -12.65 18.57
CA SER A 28 9.03 -11.39 19.29
C SER A 28 9.08 -10.18 18.35
N MET A 29 8.44 -9.08 18.74
CA MET A 29 8.51 -7.82 17.99
C MET A 29 9.68 -6.97 18.47
N VAL A 30 10.60 -6.64 17.55
CA VAL A 30 11.79 -5.83 17.83
C VAL A 30 11.87 -4.63 16.90
N TYR A 31 12.48 -3.54 17.37
CA TYR A 31 12.78 -2.39 16.52
C TYR A 31 13.97 -2.69 15.60
N ARG A 32 13.84 -2.31 14.33
CA ARG A 32 14.94 -2.40 13.35
C ARG A 32 16.14 -1.54 13.76
N SER A 33 17.31 -1.86 13.22
CA SER A 33 18.57 -1.14 13.49
C SER A 33 18.66 0.24 12.83
N ARG A 34 17.96 0.41 11.70
CA ARG A 34 17.95 1.65 10.91
C ARG A 34 16.71 2.48 11.21
N CYS A 35 16.86 3.79 11.31
CA CYS A 35 15.73 4.70 11.41
C CYS A 35 14.90 4.70 10.11
N LYS A 36 13.65 5.15 10.18
CA LYS A 36 12.69 5.17 9.07
C LYS A 36 13.22 5.96 7.87
N GLU A 37 13.91 7.07 8.11
CA GLU A 37 14.49 7.92 7.07
C GLU A 37 15.59 7.17 6.30
N CYS A 38 16.60 6.66 7.00
CA CYS A 38 17.66 5.82 6.44
C CYS A 38 17.11 4.59 5.72
N TYR A 39 16.11 3.93 6.29
CA TYR A 39 15.45 2.79 5.65
C TYR A 39 14.81 3.18 4.31
N ARG A 40 14.11 4.32 4.27
CA ARG A 40 13.46 4.81 3.04
C ARG A 40 14.47 5.22 1.98
N ALA A 41 15.57 5.87 2.36
CA ALA A 41 16.65 6.23 1.44
C ALA A 41 17.24 4.96 0.80
N VAL A 42 17.73 4.02 1.61
CA VAL A 42 18.31 2.77 1.10
C VAL A 42 17.32 1.96 0.26
N THR A 43 16.04 1.92 0.65
CA THR A 43 15.02 1.20 -0.14
C THR A 43 14.77 1.89 -1.48
N ARG A 44 14.80 3.22 -1.52
CA ARG A 44 14.65 4.02 -2.75
C ARG A 44 15.84 3.78 -3.68
N ASP A 45 17.06 3.85 -3.16
CA ASP A 45 18.29 3.66 -3.95
C ASP A 45 18.33 2.24 -4.51
N TYR A 46 18.08 1.22 -3.68
CA TYR A 46 17.94 -0.16 -4.13
C TYR A 46 16.91 -0.32 -5.25
N TYR A 47 15.76 0.35 -5.16
CA TYR A 47 14.75 0.30 -6.23
C TYR A 47 15.28 0.88 -7.53
N TRP A 48 15.96 2.03 -7.49
CA TRP A 48 16.51 2.68 -8.69
C TRP A 48 17.63 1.85 -9.32
N ASP A 49 18.58 1.39 -8.51
CA ASP A 49 19.72 0.58 -8.95
C ASP A 49 19.27 -0.76 -9.56
N ASN A 50 18.15 -1.30 -9.10
CA ASN A 50 17.63 -2.60 -9.53
C ASN A 50 16.34 -2.49 -10.35
N ARG A 51 16.00 -1.29 -10.85
CA ARG A 51 14.68 -0.97 -11.39
C ARG A 51 14.26 -1.91 -12.50
N GLU A 52 15.14 -2.16 -13.46
CA GLU A 52 14.83 -2.98 -14.62
C GLU A 52 14.51 -4.43 -14.26
N GLU A 53 15.34 -5.03 -13.41
CA GLU A 53 15.16 -6.40 -12.95
C GLU A 53 13.93 -6.55 -12.05
N LEU A 54 13.64 -5.56 -11.19
CA LEU A 54 12.41 -5.53 -10.40
C LEU A 54 11.16 -5.45 -11.31
N LEU A 55 11.17 -4.59 -12.33
CA LEU A 55 10.07 -4.48 -13.30
C LEU A 55 9.93 -5.75 -14.14
N LYS A 56 11.03 -6.42 -14.52
CA LYS A 56 11.01 -7.71 -15.21
C LYS A 56 10.38 -8.81 -14.35
N LYS A 57 10.76 -8.90 -13.06
CA LYS A 57 10.12 -9.82 -12.09
C LYS A 57 8.63 -9.51 -11.93
N GLN A 58 8.26 -8.24 -11.83
CA GLN A 58 6.85 -7.82 -11.73
C GLN A 58 6.05 -8.23 -12.98
N ARG A 59 6.59 -8.00 -14.18
CA ARG A 59 5.96 -8.43 -15.44
C ARG A 59 5.77 -9.95 -15.50
N ARG A 60 6.78 -10.73 -15.07
CA ARG A 60 6.68 -12.20 -14.98
C ARG A 60 5.58 -12.64 -14.03
N GLN A 61 5.53 -12.06 -12.84
CA GLN A 61 4.47 -12.30 -11.84
C GLN A 61 3.07 -11.97 -12.41
N TYR A 62 2.92 -10.81 -13.05
CA TYR A 62 1.65 -10.41 -13.67
C TYR A 62 1.23 -11.37 -14.79
N LYS A 63 2.17 -11.80 -15.66
CA LYS A 63 1.88 -12.76 -16.72
C LYS A 63 1.32 -14.08 -16.17
N LYS A 64 1.87 -14.58 -15.05
CA LYS A 64 1.37 -15.77 -14.35
C LYS A 64 -0.03 -15.56 -13.76
N ARG A 65 -0.28 -14.38 -13.18
CA ARG A 65 -1.56 -14.04 -12.52
C ARG A 65 -2.67 -13.64 -13.51
N ARG A 66 -2.32 -13.21 -14.72
CA ARG A 66 -3.25 -12.67 -15.73
C ARG A 66 -4.39 -13.64 -16.09
N PRO A 67 -4.19 -14.95 -16.32
CA PRO A 67 -5.29 -15.88 -16.61
C PRO A 67 -6.29 -15.98 -15.46
N TYR A 68 -5.80 -16.09 -14.23
CA TYR A 68 -6.64 -16.10 -13.03
C TYR A 68 -7.48 -14.83 -12.92
N LEU A 69 -6.87 -13.65 -13.09
CA LEU A 69 -7.60 -12.39 -13.05
C LEU A 69 -8.66 -12.31 -14.15
N LYS A 70 -8.31 -12.73 -15.37
CA LYS A 70 -9.26 -12.78 -16.49
C LYS A 70 -10.46 -13.66 -16.15
N ASN A 71 -10.22 -14.86 -15.65
CA ASN A 71 -11.27 -15.79 -15.22
C ASN A 71 -12.14 -15.18 -14.10
N TYR A 72 -11.52 -14.63 -13.05
CA TYR A 72 -12.21 -13.97 -11.96
C TYR A 72 -13.16 -12.87 -12.46
N TYR A 73 -12.69 -11.98 -13.34
CA TYR A 73 -13.54 -10.92 -13.90
C TYR A 73 -14.63 -11.43 -14.83
N GLN A 74 -14.41 -12.56 -15.51
CA GLN A 74 -15.42 -13.19 -16.37
C GLN A 74 -16.52 -13.84 -15.52
N THR A 75 -16.16 -14.67 -14.54
CA THR A 75 -17.10 -15.40 -13.69
C THR A 75 -17.88 -14.48 -12.75
N HIS A 76 -17.29 -13.36 -12.33
CA HIS A 76 -17.94 -12.38 -11.45
C HIS A 76 -18.50 -11.17 -12.21
N ARG A 77 -18.62 -11.27 -13.54
CA ARG A 77 -19.01 -10.15 -14.42
C ARG A 77 -20.34 -9.54 -13.99
N GLU A 78 -21.35 -10.37 -13.76
CA GLU A 78 -22.71 -9.91 -13.42
C GLU A 78 -22.77 -9.24 -12.05
N ALA A 79 -22.20 -9.89 -11.03
CA ALA A 79 -22.11 -9.33 -9.68
C ALA A 79 -21.39 -7.97 -9.69
N ARG A 80 -20.27 -7.86 -10.43
CA ARG A 80 -19.54 -6.60 -10.60
C ARG A 80 -20.37 -5.53 -11.30
N LEU A 81 -21.09 -5.88 -12.37
CA LEU A 81 -21.97 -4.95 -13.10
C LEU A 81 -23.15 -4.50 -12.23
N LYS A 82 -23.74 -5.39 -11.44
CA LYS A 82 -24.80 -5.06 -10.48
C LYS A 82 -24.29 -4.05 -9.45
N TYR A 83 -23.15 -4.34 -8.81
CA TYR A 83 -22.50 -3.42 -7.88
C TYR A 83 -22.24 -2.05 -8.52
N GLN A 84 -21.68 -2.03 -9.73
CA GLN A 84 -21.37 -0.81 -10.46
C GLN A 84 -22.64 0.02 -10.74
N ARG A 85 -23.71 -0.61 -11.24
CA ARG A 85 -25.00 0.04 -11.50
C ARG A 85 -25.59 0.65 -10.23
N GLU A 86 -25.58 -0.10 -9.13
CA GLU A 86 -26.09 0.37 -7.84
C GLU A 86 -25.28 1.56 -7.29
N TRP A 87 -23.94 1.50 -7.41
CA TRP A 87 -23.06 2.59 -6.99
C TRP A 87 -23.36 3.88 -7.77
N TYR A 88 -23.45 3.81 -9.10
CA TYR A 88 -23.79 4.97 -9.93
C TYR A 88 -25.19 5.50 -9.63
N ARG A 89 -26.18 4.62 -9.40
CA ARG A 89 -27.52 5.01 -8.99
C ARG A 89 -27.49 5.82 -7.69
N LYS A 90 -26.84 5.28 -6.65
CA LYS A 90 -26.70 5.95 -5.34
C LYS A 90 -25.98 7.30 -5.48
N ARG A 91 -24.88 7.33 -6.22
CA ARG A 91 -24.11 8.57 -6.45
C ARG A 91 -24.92 9.63 -7.18
N ARG A 92 -25.72 9.25 -8.19
CA ARG A 92 -26.61 10.17 -8.92
C ARG A 92 -27.67 10.77 -8.01
N VAL A 93 -28.31 9.96 -7.16
CA VAL A 93 -29.29 10.42 -6.17
C VAL A 93 -28.65 11.38 -5.16
N ALA A 94 -27.48 11.03 -4.64
CA ALA A 94 -26.75 11.88 -3.70
C ALA A 94 -26.39 13.25 -4.33
N LYS A 95 -25.89 13.25 -5.58
CA LYS A 95 -25.59 14.48 -6.32
C LYS A 95 -26.84 15.34 -6.53
N ALA A 96 -27.97 14.74 -6.90
CA ALA A 96 -29.22 15.46 -7.07
C ALA A 96 -29.74 16.06 -5.74
N LYS A 97 -29.62 15.30 -4.64
CA LYS A 97 -29.97 15.80 -3.29
C LYS A 97 -29.10 16.99 -2.89
N ALA A 98 -27.78 16.90 -3.09
CA ALA A 98 -26.86 17.99 -2.82
C ALA A 98 -27.17 19.24 -3.66
N ALA A 99 -27.45 19.07 -4.95
CA ALA A 99 -27.83 20.19 -5.83
C ALA A 99 -29.15 20.86 -5.41
N ARG A 100 -30.13 20.08 -4.93
CA ARG A 100 -31.38 20.62 -4.39
C ARG A 100 -31.17 21.37 -3.08
N ALA A 101 -30.30 20.88 -2.20
CA ALA A 101 -29.96 21.56 -0.94
C ALA A 101 -29.26 22.90 -1.20
N ALA A 102 -28.29 22.93 -2.12
CA ALA A 102 -27.57 24.16 -2.49
C ALA A 102 -28.45 25.23 -3.15
N LYS A 103 -29.61 24.86 -3.71
CA LYS A 103 -30.60 25.82 -4.26
C LYS A 103 -31.58 26.35 -3.21
N LYS A 104 -31.59 25.79 -1.99
CA LYS A 104 -32.46 26.18 -0.87
C LYS A 104 -31.71 26.97 0.22
N SER A 105 -30.40 27.17 0.04
CA SER A 105 -29.55 28.05 0.82
C SER A 105 -29.35 29.35 0.06
#